data_AF-A0A2A4VMN6-F1
#
_entry.id   AF-A0A2A4VMN6-F1
#
_cell.length_a   1.000
_cell.length_b   1.000
_cell.length_c   1.000
_cell.angle_alpha   90.00
_cell.angle_beta   90.00
_cell.angle_gamma   90.00
#
_symmetry.space_group_name_H-M   'P 1'
#
loop_
_entity.id
_entity.type
_entity.pdbx_description
1 polymer ?
#
loop_
_entity_poly.entity_id
_entity_poly.type
_entity_poly.pdbx_seq_one_letter_code
_entity_poly.pdbx_strand_id
1 'polypeptide(L)'
;MNLALQKARFIPFSRNDIVRLLLDEQQLKKTDRKKLKDVCDLLMHVYHFEFHQSLETLKECYAPVNPDADTKAVFSANKSELKEKEKRLFEALNGLLDKANFEKITDKDLALSMEESSLFQIKLNVDFDDFEQVLFFRRGESKRRETLVSMLGLRKKIIEFINYDRVVVIVKFKPQSYFDAKERGQLYFKPGSTIIKYFRNIPRCDLEMLFPNTEVRMKPIDKAIIAVPAAVGGAIMLATKLGATLLLCGALIAFWSGMRTEPVELNQANLLVLAIGFGTLGAFLWKQFSNFKNRKIRFMKTLADNLYFKNLDNNMGVFHRLIDAAEEEECKEAMLAYYFLL
;
A
#
# COMPACT_ATOMS: atom_id res chain seq x y z
N MET A 1 6.96 -5.04 -23.91
CA MET A 1 6.13 -3.92 -23.42
C MET A 1 6.93 -2.65 -23.61
N ASN A 2 6.42 -1.66 -24.34
CA ASN A 2 7.14 -0.40 -24.55
C ASN A 2 7.02 0.44 -23.27
N LEU A 3 8.04 0.35 -22.40
CA LEU A 3 8.14 1.17 -21.19
C LEU A 3 8.49 2.60 -21.64
N ALA A 4 7.51 3.40 -22.04
CA ALA A 4 7.70 4.81 -22.34
C ALA A 4 7.50 5.63 -21.06
N LEU A 5 8.46 6.49 -20.74
CA LEU A 5 8.30 7.47 -19.66
C LEU A 5 7.42 8.61 -20.17
N GLN A 6 6.44 9.02 -19.38
CA GLN A 6 5.67 10.21 -19.70
C GLN A 6 6.50 11.47 -19.39
N LYS A 7 6.24 12.55 -20.14
CA LYS A 7 6.93 13.84 -19.96
C LYS A 7 6.44 14.47 -18.65
N ALA A 8 7.29 14.51 -17.63
CA ALA A 8 6.96 15.07 -16.33
C ALA A 8 7.05 16.61 -16.32
N ARG A 9 6.17 17.27 -15.55
CA ARG A 9 6.24 18.71 -15.25
C ARG A 9 7.27 19.06 -14.17
N PHE A 10 7.53 18.12 -13.25
CA PHE A 10 8.39 18.30 -12.09
C PHE A 10 9.82 18.72 -12.45
N ILE A 11 10.32 19.78 -11.81
CA ILE A 11 11.68 20.29 -12.01
C ILE A 11 12.62 19.70 -10.94
N PRO A 12 13.55 18.79 -11.26
CA PRO A 12 14.33 18.03 -10.29
C PRO A 12 15.55 18.78 -9.74
N PHE A 13 15.40 20.07 -9.44
CA PHE A 13 16.43 20.92 -8.84
C PHE A 13 15.85 21.64 -7.63
N SER A 14 16.71 21.92 -6.64
CA SER A 14 16.28 22.75 -5.51
C SER A 14 16.09 24.19 -5.98
N ARG A 15 15.15 24.91 -5.35
CA ARG A 15 14.96 26.35 -5.62
C ARG A 15 16.26 27.16 -5.51
N ASN A 16 17.10 26.86 -4.52
CA ASN A 16 18.38 27.54 -4.32
C ASN A 16 19.36 27.27 -5.46
N ASP A 17 19.40 26.05 -5.99
CA ASP A 17 20.26 25.73 -7.13
C ASP A 17 19.79 26.46 -8.38
N ILE A 18 18.47 26.55 -8.61
CA ILE A 18 17.92 27.34 -9.72
C ILE A 18 18.33 28.80 -9.61
N VAL A 19 18.14 29.43 -8.46
CA VAL A 19 18.55 30.83 -8.26
C VAL A 19 20.03 31.02 -8.54
N ARG A 20 20.89 30.09 -8.08
CA ARG A 20 22.33 30.15 -8.37
C ARG A 20 22.63 30.00 -9.86
N LEU A 21 22.03 29.03 -10.53
CA LEU A 21 22.21 28.80 -11.96
C LEU A 21 21.82 30.05 -12.77
N LEU A 22 20.69 30.67 -12.44
CA LEU A 22 20.21 31.89 -13.11
C LEU A 22 21.18 33.08 -12.89
N LEU A 23 21.77 33.20 -11.70
CA LEU A 23 22.69 34.29 -11.37
C LEU A 23 24.11 34.12 -11.94
N ASP A 24 24.55 32.87 -12.11
CA ASP A 24 25.88 32.52 -12.62
C ASP A 24 25.97 32.60 -14.15
N GLU A 25 24.84 32.72 -14.84
CA GLU A 25 24.81 32.81 -16.29
C GLU A 25 25.54 34.09 -16.78
N GLN A 26 26.47 33.90 -17.73
CA GLN A 26 27.46 34.91 -18.12
C GLN A 26 26.85 36.15 -18.79
N GLN A 27 25.58 36.09 -19.20
CA GLN A 27 24.90 37.15 -19.93
C GLN A 27 24.38 38.30 -19.03
N LEU A 28 24.30 38.10 -17.70
CA LEU A 28 23.75 39.12 -16.79
C LEU A 28 24.80 40.12 -16.28
N LYS A 29 24.52 41.42 -16.42
CA LYS A 29 25.29 42.51 -15.77
C LYS A 29 25.14 42.45 -14.24
N LYS A 30 26.14 42.95 -13.50
CA LYS A 30 26.14 42.93 -12.02
C LYS A 30 24.92 43.59 -11.37
N THR A 31 24.40 44.69 -11.95
CA THR A 31 23.21 45.38 -11.46
C THR A 31 21.94 44.55 -11.65
N ASP A 32 21.86 43.80 -12.75
CA ASP A 32 20.69 43.01 -13.11
C ASP A 32 20.64 41.73 -12.27
N ARG A 33 21.81 41.17 -11.91
CA ARG A 33 21.91 40.05 -10.95
C ARG A 33 21.30 40.39 -9.59
N LYS A 34 21.55 41.60 -9.06
CA LYS A 34 20.97 42.02 -7.77
C LYS A 34 19.45 42.12 -7.86
N LYS A 35 18.94 42.79 -8.91
CA LYS A 35 17.49 42.93 -9.13
C LYS A 35 16.80 41.58 -9.33
N LEU A 36 17.40 40.68 -10.11
CA LEU A 36 16.87 39.33 -10.32
C LEU A 36 16.79 38.57 -8.99
N LYS A 37 17.82 38.65 -8.15
CA LYS A 37 17.78 38.05 -6.82
C LYS A 37 16.66 38.65 -5.96
N ASP A 38 16.52 39.97 -5.94
CA ASP A 38 15.46 40.65 -5.18
C ASP A 38 14.05 40.20 -5.66
N VAL A 39 13.87 40.01 -6.98
CA VAL A 39 12.62 39.46 -7.55
C VAL A 39 12.39 38.01 -7.11
N CYS A 40 13.41 37.16 -7.17
CA CYS A 40 13.32 35.78 -6.68
C CYS A 40 12.92 35.74 -5.20
N ASP A 41 13.52 36.60 -4.36
CA ASP A 41 13.19 36.71 -2.94
C ASP A 41 11.74 37.16 -2.71
N LEU A 42 11.26 38.15 -3.48
CA LEU A 42 9.86 38.59 -3.42
C LEU A 42 8.88 37.50 -3.85
N LEU A 43 9.16 36.77 -4.93
CA LEU A 43 8.33 35.66 -5.39
C LEU A 43 8.18 34.59 -4.30
N MET A 44 9.28 34.24 -3.63
CA MET A 44 9.25 33.28 -2.52
C MET A 44 8.32 33.75 -1.39
N HIS A 45 8.39 35.02 -1.00
CA HIS A 45 7.52 35.57 0.05
C HIS A 45 6.04 35.56 -0.34
N VAL A 46 5.71 35.91 -1.58
CA VAL A 46 4.33 35.91 -2.08
C VAL A 46 3.76 34.50 -2.06
N TYR A 47 4.46 33.53 -2.65
CA TYR A 47 3.99 32.14 -2.68
C TYR A 47 3.87 31.56 -1.27
N HIS A 48 4.83 31.82 -0.38
CA HIS A 48 4.74 31.36 1.00
C HIS A 48 3.47 31.85 1.71
N PHE A 49 3.11 33.12 1.51
CA PHE A 49 1.89 33.71 2.07
C PHE A 49 0.61 33.06 1.48
N GLU A 50 0.54 32.91 0.15
CA GLU A 50 -0.62 32.29 -0.51
C GLU A 50 -0.82 30.82 -0.13
N PHE A 51 0.27 30.05 -0.07
CA PHE A 51 0.20 28.65 0.30
C PHE A 51 -0.08 28.45 1.79
N HIS A 52 0.34 29.37 2.66
CA HIS A 52 -0.08 29.35 4.06
C HIS A 52 -1.62 29.44 4.19
N GLN A 53 -2.27 30.33 3.43
CA GLN A 53 -3.73 30.42 3.41
C GLN A 53 -4.40 29.15 2.86
N SER A 54 -3.80 28.55 1.83
CA SER A 54 -4.27 27.28 1.25
C SER A 54 -4.18 26.14 2.26
N LEU A 55 -3.10 26.09 3.05
CA LEU A 55 -2.92 25.12 4.12
C LEU A 55 -4.03 25.25 5.16
N GLU A 56 -4.29 26.45 5.69
CA GLU A 56 -5.33 26.67 6.70
C GLU A 56 -6.73 26.27 6.19
N THR A 57 -7.02 26.55 4.91
CA THR A 57 -8.26 26.09 4.26
C THR A 57 -8.37 24.56 4.25
N LEU A 58 -7.29 23.85 3.90
CA LEU A 58 -7.26 22.39 3.91
C LEU A 58 -7.48 21.83 5.32
N LYS A 59 -6.84 22.42 6.35
CA LYS A 59 -7.03 22.01 7.74
C LYS A 59 -8.49 22.13 8.16
N GLU A 60 -9.11 23.26 7.86
CA GLU A 60 -10.50 23.53 8.23
C GLU A 60 -11.49 22.57 7.56
N CYS A 61 -11.27 22.29 6.26
CA CYS A 61 -12.14 21.41 5.49
C CYS A 61 -11.96 19.93 5.87
N TYR A 62 -10.75 19.53 6.24
CA TYR A 62 -10.43 18.15 6.61
C TYR A 62 -10.81 17.79 8.05
N ALA A 63 -10.87 18.76 8.97
CA ALA A 63 -11.13 18.53 10.39
C ALA A 63 -12.33 17.59 10.69
N PRO A 64 -13.50 17.67 10.01
CA PRO A 64 -14.63 16.78 10.31
C PRO A 64 -14.43 15.32 9.88
N VAL A 65 -13.57 15.08 8.88
CA VAL A 65 -13.32 13.75 8.30
C VAL A 65 -11.96 13.17 8.72
N ASN A 66 -11.18 13.90 9.50
CA ASN A 66 -9.88 13.47 10.00
C ASN A 66 -10.03 12.34 11.03
N PRO A 67 -9.46 11.14 10.78
CA PRO A 67 -9.46 10.06 11.76
C PRO A 67 -8.55 10.36 12.96
N ASP A 68 -7.51 11.17 12.77
CA ASP A 68 -6.49 11.50 13.77
C ASP A 68 -6.71 12.92 14.34
N ALA A 69 -7.96 13.27 14.62
CA ALA A 69 -8.28 14.60 15.15
C ALA A 69 -7.91 14.70 16.64
N ASP A 70 -6.93 15.55 16.96
CA ASP A 70 -6.54 15.87 18.35
C ASP A 70 -7.52 16.86 19.02
N THR A 71 -8.31 17.58 18.22
CA THR A 71 -9.24 18.61 18.69
C THR A 71 -10.67 18.10 18.74
N LYS A 72 -11.42 18.57 19.75
CA LYS A 72 -12.86 18.28 19.86
C LYS A 72 -13.65 19.27 19.01
N ALA A 73 -14.64 18.77 18.27
CA ALA A 73 -15.60 19.62 17.57
C ALA A 73 -16.50 20.31 18.60
N VAL A 74 -16.35 21.62 18.75
CA VAL A 74 -17.20 22.45 19.64
C VAL A 74 -18.53 22.75 18.97
N PHE A 75 -18.51 22.97 17.65
CA PHE A 75 -19.69 23.24 16.84
C PHE A 75 -20.01 22.02 15.98
N SER A 76 -21.23 21.50 16.09
CA SER A 76 -21.71 20.42 15.24
C SER A 76 -22.05 20.98 13.86
N ALA A 77 -21.23 20.66 12.86
CA ALA A 77 -21.56 20.98 11.47
C ALA A 77 -22.82 20.21 11.05
N ASN A 78 -23.73 20.87 10.34
CA ASN A 78 -24.90 20.19 9.79
C ASN A 78 -24.50 19.30 8.59
N LYS A 79 -25.39 18.41 8.15
CA LYS A 79 -25.09 17.49 7.03
C LYS A 79 -24.77 18.21 5.71
N SER A 80 -25.30 19.41 5.50
CA SER A 80 -25.04 20.21 4.29
C SER A 80 -23.64 20.82 4.33
N GLU A 81 -23.27 21.44 5.46
CA GLU A 81 -21.94 22.00 5.72
C GLU A 81 -20.85 20.94 5.63
N LEU A 82 -21.10 19.73 6.14
CA LEU A 82 -20.15 18.61 6.01
C LEU A 82 -19.88 18.26 4.54
N LYS A 83 -20.94 18.19 3.71
CA LYS A 83 -20.80 17.93 2.27
C LYS A 83 -20.08 19.06 1.55
N GLU A 84 -20.35 20.30 1.93
CA GLU A 84 -19.70 21.47 1.35
C GLU A 84 -18.20 21.53 1.70
N LYS A 85 -17.86 21.31 2.98
CA LYS A 85 -16.47 21.20 3.44
C LYS A 85 -15.74 20.07 2.73
N GLU A 86 -16.40 18.94 2.55
CA GLU A 86 -15.83 17.82 1.81
C GLU A 86 -15.55 18.16 0.34
N LYS A 87 -16.53 18.76 -0.35
CA LYS A 87 -16.34 19.21 -1.74
C LYS A 87 -15.17 20.19 -1.84
N ARG A 88 -15.13 21.19 -0.96
CA ARG A 88 -14.05 22.19 -0.89
C ARG A 88 -12.69 21.57 -0.57
N LEU A 89 -12.63 20.54 0.29
CA LEU A 89 -11.42 19.78 0.58
C LEU A 89 -10.86 19.15 -0.70
N PHE A 90 -11.69 18.42 -1.46
CA PHE A 90 -11.23 17.74 -2.67
C PHE A 90 -10.84 18.73 -3.78
N GLU A 91 -11.58 19.83 -3.93
CA GLU A 91 -11.23 20.91 -4.87
C GLU A 91 -9.89 21.55 -4.51
N ALA A 92 -9.70 21.96 -3.26
CA ALA A 92 -8.45 22.54 -2.78
C ALA A 92 -7.26 21.58 -2.89
N LEU A 93 -7.48 20.29 -2.56
CA LEU A 93 -6.43 19.28 -2.63
C LEU A 93 -6.03 18.95 -4.07
N ASN A 94 -6.99 18.86 -5.00
CA ASN A 94 -6.70 18.70 -6.43
C ASN A 94 -5.91 19.89 -6.97
N GLY A 95 -6.32 21.12 -6.64
CA GLY A 95 -5.60 22.32 -7.05
C GLY A 95 -4.18 22.36 -6.48
N LEU A 96 -4.01 21.98 -5.20
CA LEU A 96 -2.69 21.91 -4.59
C LEU A 96 -1.79 20.86 -5.25
N LEU A 97 -2.33 19.68 -5.54
CA LEU A 97 -1.58 18.60 -6.18
C LEU A 97 -1.16 18.99 -7.60
N ASP A 98 -2.00 19.67 -8.37
CA ASP A 98 -1.65 20.17 -9.70
C ASP A 98 -0.51 21.19 -9.64
N LYS A 99 -0.58 22.17 -8.71
CA LYS A 99 0.51 23.13 -8.44
C LYS A 99 1.80 22.46 -7.96
N ALA A 100 1.69 21.34 -7.24
CA ALA A 100 2.82 20.51 -6.84
C ALA A 100 3.35 19.59 -7.96
N ASN A 101 2.86 19.74 -9.19
CA ASN A 101 3.21 18.93 -10.36
C ASN A 101 2.88 17.44 -10.21
N PHE A 102 1.80 17.11 -9.48
CA PHE A 102 1.24 15.77 -9.45
C PHE A 102 0.21 15.57 -10.56
N GLU A 103 0.19 14.37 -11.12
CA GLU A 103 -0.75 13.94 -12.13
C GLU A 103 -1.69 12.88 -11.55
N LYS A 104 -2.99 13.03 -11.81
CA LYS A 104 -3.99 12.05 -11.40
C LYS A 104 -3.81 10.75 -12.19
N ILE A 105 -3.72 9.63 -11.49
CA ILE A 105 -3.77 8.30 -12.11
C ILE A 105 -5.24 7.99 -12.41
N THR A 106 -5.54 7.70 -13.68
CA THR A 106 -6.90 7.39 -14.10
C THR A 106 -7.32 5.99 -13.65
N ASP A 107 -8.61 5.73 -13.50
CA ASP A 107 -9.11 4.39 -13.13
C ASP A 107 -8.70 3.33 -14.16
N LYS A 108 -8.57 3.72 -15.44
CA LYS A 108 -8.07 2.86 -16.51
C LYS A 108 -6.59 2.52 -16.30
N ASP A 109 -5.76 3.52 -16.01
CA ASP A 109 -4.33 3.30 -15.76
C ASP A 109 -4.10 2.48 -14.49
N LEU A 110 -4.94 2.69 -13.48
CA LEU A 110 -4.94 1.91 -12.25
C LEU A 110 -5.29 0.45 -12.55
N ALA A 111 -6.39 0.17 -13.27
CA ALA A 111 -6.79 -1.18 -13.65
C ALA A 111 -5.71 -1.89 -14.48
N LEU A 112 -5.15 -1.22 -15.48
CA LEU A 112 -4.04 -1.76 -16.28
C LEU A 112 -2.82 -2.08 -15.42
N SER A 113 -2.49 -1.21 -14.46
CA SER A 113 -1.36 -1.44 -13.56
C SER A 113 -1.58 -2.61 -12.60
N MET A 114 -2.82 -2.91 -12.23
CA MET A 114 -3.19 -4.05 -11.38
C MET A 114 -3.17 -5.39 -12.14
N GLU A 115 -3.45 -5.37 -13.45
CA GLU A 115 -3.36 -6.56 -14.31
C GLU A 115 -1.90 -6.94 -14.65
N GLU A 116 -0.99 -5.95 -14.66
CA GLU A 116 0.44 -6.18 -14.85
C GLU A 116 1.01 -7.07 -13.74
N SER A 117 1.90 -7.99 -14.09
CA SER A 117 2.48 -8.92 -13.11
C SER A 117 3.29 -8.15 -12.06
N SER A 118 2.74 -8.04 -10.84
CA SER A 118 3.38 -7.42 -9.67
C SER A 118 4.82 -7.91 -9.48
N LEU A 119 5.75 -6.98 -9.22
CA LEU A 119 7.15 -7.29 -8.91
C LEU A 119 7.27 -8.01 -7.58
N PHE A 120 6.38 -7.67 -6.64
CA PHE A 120 6.27 -8.45 -5.43
C PHE A 120 5.87 -9.89 -5.79
N GLN A 121 6.52 -10.85 -5.13
CA GLN A 121 6.12 -12.26 -5.17
C GLN A 121 4.74 -12.50 -4.51
N ILE A 122 4.01 -11.45 -4.16
CA ILE A 122 2.78 -11.47 -3.36
C ILE A 122 1.61 -11.14 -4.28
N LYS A 123 0.48 -11.84 -4.14
CA LYS A 123 -0.78 -11.44 -4.78
C LYS A 123 -1.60 -10.71 -3.74
N LEU A 124 -1.95 -9.46 -4.02
CA LEU A 124 -2.76 -8.65 -3.15
C LEU A 124 -4.21 -8.72 -3.63
N ASN A 125 -5.14 -8.57 -2.70
CA ASN A 125 -6.56 -8.52 -3.01
C ASN A 125 -7.16 -7.36 -2.25
N VAL A 126 -7.70 -6.41 -2.99
CA VAL A 126 -8.32 -5.19 -2.47
C VAL A 126 -9.83 -5.36 -2.59
N ASP A 127 -10.56 -5.02 -1.53
CA ASP A 127 -12.01 -4.92 -1.56
C ASP A 127 -12.42 -3.47 -1.85
N PHE A 128 -12.73 -3.18 -3.11
CA PHE A 128 -13.09 -1.82 -3.52
C PHE A 128 -14.44 -1.35 -2.96
N ASP A 129 -15.29 -2.27 -2.49
CA ASP A 129 -16.63 -1.94 -2.03
C ASP A 129 -16.63 -1.16 -0.71
N ASP A 130 -15.52 -1.13 0.03
CA ASP A 130 -15.41 -0.42 1.31
C ASP A 130 -15.24 1.09 1.15
N PHE A 131 -14.85 1.51 -0.05
CA PHE A 131 -14.49 2.88 -0.34
C PHE A 131 -15.64 3.60 -1.03
N GLU A 132 -15.92 4.81 -0.57
CA GLU A 132 -16.82 5.73 -1.27
C GLU A 132 -16.08 6.42 -2.41
N GLN A 133 -14.81 6.77 -2.19
CA GLN A 133 -13.97 7.40 -3.19
C GLN A 133 -12.49 7.01 -2.97
N VAL A 134 -11.79 6.76 -4.07
CA VAL A 134 -10.34 6.51 -4.08
C VAL A 134 -9.71 7.35 -5.16
N LEU A 135 -8.67 8.11 -4.81
CA LEU A 135 -7.90 8.91 -5.75
C LEU A 135 -6.41 8.62 -5.58
N PHE A 136 -5.74 8.42 -6.71
CA PHE A 136 -4.28 8.27 -6.78
C PHE A 136 -3.69 9.40 -7.60
N PHE A 137 -2.59 9.95 -7.10
CA PHE A 137 -1.80 10.96 -7.77
C PHE A 137 -0.35 10.52 -7.78
N ARG A 138 0.36 10.75 -8.89
CA ARG A 138 1.78 10.46 -9.02
C ARG A 138 2.58 11.70 -9.35
N ARG A 139 3.85 11.72 -8.95
CA ARG A 139 4.82 12.70 -9.42
C ARG A 139 6.17 12.02 -9.68
N GLY A 140 6.69 12.21 -10.89
CA GLY A 140 7.92 11.58 -11.36
C GLY A 140 7.75 10.10 -11.73
N GLU A 141 8.38 9.72 -12.83
CA GLU A 141 8.48 8.33 -13.28
C GLU A 141 9.95 7.99 -13.55
N SER A 142 10.41 6.86 -13.02
CA SER A 142 11.75 6.35 -13.27
C SER A 142 11.70 4.90 -13.75
N LYS A 143 12.52 4.57 -14.76
CA LYS A 143 12.75 3.17 -15.14
C LYS A 143 13.67 2.53 -14.11
N ARG A 144 13.22 1.45 -13.48
CA ARG A 144 14.04 0.68 -12.54
C ARG A 144 14.18 -0.75 -13.01
N ARG A 145 15.27 -1.37 -12.55
CA ARG A 145 15.59 -2.77 -12.83
C ARG A 145 15.79 -3.48 -11.51
N GLU A 146 15.09 -4.58 -11.30
CA GLU A 146 15.33 -5.47 -10.17
C GLU A 146 15.69 -6.87 -10.63
N THR A 147 16.59 -7.50 -9.87
CA THR A 147 17.03 -8.87 -10.12
C THR A 147 16.28 -9.80 -9.20
N LEU A 148 15.30 -10.52 -9.75
CA LEU A 148 14.65 -11.59 -9.02
C LEU A 148 15.53 -12.84 -9.01
N VAL A 149 15.95 -13.25 -7.81
CA VAL A 149 16.61 -14.53 -7.57
C VAL A 149 15.57 -15.60 -7.25
N SER A 150 15.66 -16.72 -7.96
CA SER A 150 14.89 -17.94 -7.74
C SER A 150 15.84 -19.11 -7.50
N MET A 151 15.31 -20.22 -6.95
CA MET A 151 16.06 -21.46 -6.70
C MET A 151 17.34 -21.23 -5.87
N LEU A 152 17.22 -20.63 -4.67
CA LEU A 152 18.35 -20.35 -3.78
C LEU A 152 19.50 -19.54 -4.42
N GLY A 153 19.22 -18.77 -5.47
CA GLY A 153 20.21 -17.92 -6.17
C GLY A 153 20.72 -18.48 -7.50
N LEU A 154 20.31 -19.68 -7.90
CA LEU A 154 20.73 -20.33 -9.14
C LEU A 154 20.13 -19.70 -10.40
N ARG A 155 18.95 -19.09 -10.29
CA ARG A 155 18.30 -18.39 -11.42
C ARG A 155 18.12 -16.92 -11.07
N LYS A 156 18.66 -16.06 -11.92
CA LYS A 156 18.50 -14.60 -11.84
C LYS A 156 17.69 -14.14 -13.04
N LYS A 157 16.58 -13.43 -12.79
CA LYS A 157 15.77 -12.79 -13.83
C LYS A 157 15.77 -11.30 -13.57
N ILE A 158 16.30 -10.52 -14.52
CA ILE A 158 16.20 -9.06 -14.48
C ILE A 158 14.83 -8.68 -15.01
N ILE A 159 14.11 -7.86 -14.25
CA ILE A 159 12.83 -7.29 -14.64
C ILE A 159 12.97 -5.78 -14.66
N GLU A 160 12.56 -5.17 -15.77
CA GLU A 160 12.47 -3.72 -15.91
C GLU A 160 11.03 -3.29 -15.70
N PHE A 161 10.83 -2.19 -14.96
CA PHE A 161 9.51 -1.67 -14.64
C PHE A 161 9.52 -0.14 -14.51
N ILE A 162 8.34 0.47 -14.61
CA ILE A 162 8.15 1.88 -14.27
C ILE A 162 7.90 2.01 -12.78
N ASN A 163 8.65 2.90 -12.14
CA ASN A 163 8.50 3.26 -10.75
C ASN A 163 7.98 4.70 -10.64
N TYR A 164 6.95 4.92 -9.84
CA TYR A 164 6.51 6.23 -9.41
C TYR A 164 7.37 6.71 -8.24
N ASP A 165 7.97 7.89 -8.41
CA ASP A 165 8.90 8.42 -7.42
C ASP A 165 8.18 8.94 -6.18
N ARG A 166 6.98 9.50 -6.40
CA ARG A 166 6.07 10.04 -5.37
C ARG A 166 4.63 9.65 -5.71
N VAL A 167 3.88 9.16 -4.72
CA VAL A 167 2.47 8.78 -4.88
C VAL A 167 1.66 9.29 -3.70
N VAL A 168 0.57 10.01 -3.96
CA VAL A 168 -0.41 10.40 -2.95
C VAL A 168 -1.67 9.57 -3.15
N VAL A 169 -2.21 9.06 -2.05
CA VAL A 169 -3.42 8.25 -2.02
C VAL A 169 -4.42 8.91 -1.10
N ILE A 170 -5.63 9.11 -1.59
CA ILE A 170 -6.75 9.66 -0.83
C ILE A 170 -7.87 8.63 -0.87
N VAL A 171 -8.31 8.19 0.30
CA VAL A 171 -9.33 7.15 0.45
C VAL A 171 -10.40 7.63 1.40
N LYS A 172 -11.65 7.72 0.90
CA LYS A 172 -12.83 7.96 1.73
C LYS A 172 -13.53 6.64 2.02
N PHE A 173 -13.72 6.32 3.30
CA PHE A 173 -14.48 5.15 3.71
C PHE A 173 -15.97 5.42 3.71
N LYS A 174 -16.76 4.39 3.39
CA LYS A 174 -18.23 4.43 3.53
C LYS A 174 -18.67 4.72 4.98
N PRO A 175 -19.90 5.19 5.21
CA PRO A 175 -20.40 5.47 6.55
C PRO A 175 -20.58 4.20 7.39
N GLN A 176 -20.67 4.36 8.71
CA GLN A 176 -20.83 3.26 9.67
C GLN A 176 -21.98 2.30 9.30
N SER A 177 -23.12 2.84 8.83
CA SER A 177 -24.30 2.05 8.43
C SER A 177 -24.02 1.00 7.36
N TYR A 178 -23.05 1.24 6.47
CA TYR A 178 -22.65 0.26 5.46
C TYR A 178 -21.91 -0.93 6.08
N PHE A 179 -21.01 -0.67 7.04
CA PHE A 179 -20.22 -1.70 7.69
C PHE A 179 -21.02 -2.53 8.70
N ASP A 180 -21.96 -1.88 9.39
CA ASP A 180 -22.91 -2.56 10.29
C ASP A 180 -23.79 -3.54 9.49
N ALA A 181 -24.28 -3.13 8.32
CA ALA A 181 -25.08 -3.99 7.45
C ALA A 181 -24.31 -5.17 6.85
N LYS A 182 -22.98 -5.07 6.71
CA LYS A 182 -22.12 -6.17 6.25
C LYS A 182 -21.62 -7.07 7.39
N GLU A 183 -22.06 -6.85 8.64
CA GLU A 183 -21.62 -7.58 9.84
C GLU A 183 -20.09 -7.70 9.92
N ARG A 184 -19.36 -6.67 9.46
CA ARG A 184 -17.91 -6.71 9.51
C ARG A 184 -17.46 -6.63 10.96
N GLY A 185 -16.50 -7.49 11.31
CA GLY A 185 -15.86 -7.48 12.63
C GLY A 185 -15.05 -6.21 12.90
N GLN A 186 -14.05 -6.30 13.77
CA GLN A 186 -13.26 -5.15 14.18
C GLN A 186 -12.64 -4.39 12.99
N LEU A 187 -13.10 -3.14 12.78
CA LEU A 187 -12.55 -2.23 11.78
C LEU A 187 -11.29 -1.56 12.34
N TYR A 188 -10.22 -1.51 11.53
CA TYR A 188 -8.98 -0.83 11.87
C TYR A 188 -8.96 0.66 11.45
N PHE A 189 -10.10 1.17 10.99
CA PHE A 189 -10.28 2.53 10.51
C PHE A 189 -11.63 3.07 11.01
N LYS A 190 -11.77 4.40 11.02
CA LYS A 190 -13.03 5.08 11.40
C LYS A 190 -13.95 5.19 10.19
N PRO A 191 -15.17 4.62 10.20
CA PRO A 191 -16.09 4.78 9.07
C PRO A 191 -16.46 6.24 8.79
N GLY A 192 -16.67 6.58 7.52
CA GLY A 192 -16.92 7.95 7.07
C GLY A 192 -15.70 8.89 7.13
N SER A 193 -14.54 8.43 7.60
CA SER A 193 -13.30 9.22 7.58
C SER A 193 -12.65 9.21 6.19
N THR A 194 -11.80 10.20 5.96
CA THR A 194 -10.92 10.26 4.79
C THR A 194 -9.49 10.06 5.25
N ILE A 195 -8.78 9.09 4.69
CA ILE A 195 -7.35 8.86 4.92
C ILE A 195 -6.56 9.41 3.74
N ILE A 196 -5.51 10.14 4.04
CA ILE A 196 -4.57 10.66 3.05
C ILE A 196 -3.18 10.11 3.37
N LYS A 197 -2.49 9.54 2.39
CA LYS A 197 -1.13 9.03 2.58
C LYS A 197 -0.23 9.47 1.45
N TYR A 198 1.03 9.74 1.80
CA TYR A 198 2.06 10.13 0.85
C TYR A 198 3.20 9.11 0.88
N PHE A 199 3.52 8.53 -0.28
CA PHE A 199 4.53 7.50 -0.44
C PHE A 199 5.63 7.89 -1.43
N ARG A 200 6.77 7.20 -1.33
CA ARG A 200 7.90 7.27 -2.27
C ARG A 200 8.21 5.89 -2.87
N ASN A 201 8.80 5.89 -4.06
CA ASN A 201 9.38 4.69 -4.68
C ASN A 201 8.38 3.51 -4.79
N ILE A 202 7.25 3.78 -5.43
CA ILE A 202 6.17 2.80 -5.63
C ILE A 202 6.24 2.27 -7.06
N PRO A 203 6.43 0.96 -7.28
CA PRO A 203 6.29 0.39 -8.60
C PRO A 203 4.88 0.58 -9.13
N ARG A 204 4.75 0.93 -10.42
CA ARG A 204 3.45 1.12 -11.07
C ARG A 204 2.56 -0.11 -10.92
N CYS A 205 3.13 -1.30 -11.15
CA CYS A 205 2.44 -2.59 -11.05
C CYS A 205 2.01 -2.99 -9.62
N ASP A 206 2.44 -2.24 -8.60
CA ASP A 206 2.22 -2.58 -7.19
C ASP A 206 1.42 -1.50 -6.46
N LEU A 207 0.62 -0.69 -7.17
CA LEU A 207 -0.26 0.33 -6.55
C LEU A 207 -1.26 -0.29 -5.56
N GLU A 208 -1.62 -1.56 -5.76
CA GLU A 208 -2.52 -2.33 -4.88
C GLU A 208 -2.06 -2.34 -3.41
N MET A 209 -0.75 -2.31 -3.14
CA MET A 209 -0.25 -2.36 -1.76
C MET A 209 -0.58 -1.10 -0.95
N LEU A 210 -0.94 0.00 -1.62
CA LEU A 210 -1.25 1.26 -0.96
C LEU A 210 -2.67 1.30 -0.41
N PHE A 211 -3.53 0.34 -0.80
CA PHE A 211 -4.90 0.28 -0.29
C PHE A 211 -4.95 -0.15 1.19
N PRO A 212 -5.75 0.51 2.03
CA PRO A 212 -5.82 0.21 3.46
C PRO A 212 -6.31 -1.20 3.81
N ASN A 213 -7.17 -1.80 3.00
CA ASN A 213 -7.82 -3.09 3.27
C ASN A 213 -7.22 -4.24 2.46
N THR A 214 -5.93 -4.16 2.15
CA THR A 214 -5.27 -5.15 1.31
C THR A 214 -5.06 -6.47 2.04
N GLU A 215 -5.60 -7.56 1.51
CA GLU A 215 -5.37 -8.91 2.01
C GLU A 215 -4.27 -9.64 1.24
N VAL A 216 -3.36 -10.29 1.98
CA VAL A 216 -2.32 -11.13 1.39
C VAL A 216 -2.91 -12.46 0.93
N ARG A 217 -2.93 -12.69 -0.38
CA ARG A 217 -3.25 -14.00 -0.99
C ARG A 217 -1.98 -14.69 -1.50
N MET A 218 -1.93 -16.01 -1.31
CA MET A 218 -0.84 -16.82 -1.85
C MET A 218 -0.97 -16.99 -3.37
N LYS A 219 0.14 -16.85 -4.10
CA LYS A 219 0.19 -17.16 -5.53
C LYS A 219 -0.10 -18.67 -5.77
N PRO A 220 -0.66 -19.05 -6.93
CA PRO A 220 -0.95 -20.46 -7.23
C PRO A 220 0.28 -21.37 -7.12
N ILE A 221 1.44 -20.87 -7.55
CA ILE A 221 2.72 -21.58 -7.43
C ILE A 221 3.08 -21.83 -5.96
N ASP A 222 2.86 -20.86 -5.09
CA ASP A 222 3.13 -21.00 -3.66
C ASP A 222 2.17 -21.96 -2.96
N LYS A 223 0.91 -21.99 -3.41
CA LYS A 223 -0.06 -23.01 -2.98
C LYS A 223 0.40 -24.40 -3.39
N ALA A 224 0.91 -24.58 -4.62
CA ALA A 224 1.42 -25.86 -5.11
C ALA A 224 2.65 -26.35 -4.33
N ILE A 225 3.60 -25.45 -4.02
CA ILE A 225 4.79 -25.77 -3.21
C ILE A 225 4.41 -26.29 -1.81
N ILE A 226 3.28 -25.89 -1.26
CA ILE A 226 2.77 -26.38 0.04
C ILE A 226 1.93 -27.66 -0.17
N ALA A 227 1.05 -27.67 -1.16
CA ALA A 227 0.11 -28.75 -1.40
C ALA A 227 0.81 -30.06 -1.82
N VAL A 228 1.82 -30.00 -2.68
CA VAL A 228 2.49 -31.21 -3.19
C VAL A 228 3.22 -31.98 -2.07
N PRO A 229 4.10 -31.37 -1.25
CA PRO A 229 4.70 -32.07 -0.13
C PRO A 229 3.69 -32.52 0.93
N ALA A 230 2.60 -31.77 1.13
CA ALA A 230 1.54 -32.18 2.05
C ALA A 230 0.82 -33.44 1.53
N ALA A 231 0.51 -33.51 0.23
CA ALA A 231 -0.11 -34.67 -0.39
C ALA A 231 0.81 -35.91 -0.37
N VAL A 232 2.07 -35.76 -0.81
CA VAL A 232 3.04 -36.85 -0.82
C VAL A 232 3.36 -37.32 0.60
N GLY A 233 3.65 -36.39 1.52
CA GLY A 233 3.93 -36.71 2.92
C GLY A 233 2.73 -37.32 3.64
N GLY A 234 1.52 -36.86 3.33
CA GLY A 234 0.27 -37.42 3.86
C GLY A 234 0.04 -38.84 3.37
N ALA A 235 0.23 -39.10 2.07
CA ALA A 235 0.10 -40.45 1.50
C ALA A 235 1.10 -41.44 2.13
N ILE A 236 2.38 -41.04 2.26
CA ILE A 236 3.41 -41.86 2.90
C ILE A 236 3.05 -42.11 4.38
N MET A 237 2.63 -41.08 5.10
CA MET A 237 2.26 -41.19 6.51
C MET A 237 1.06 -42.14 6.71
N LEU A 238 0.04 -42.04 5.86
CA LEU A 238 -1.13 -42.93 5.88
C LEU A 238 -0.73 -44.39 5.61
N ALA A 239 0.10 -44.61 4.59
CA ALA A 239 0.53 -45.95 4.20
C ALA A 239 1.47 -46.62 5.22
N THR A 240 2.37 -45.87 5.86
CA THR A 240 3.47 -46.45 6.65
C THR A 240 3.32 -46.32 8.16
N LYS A 241 2.73 -45.22 8.65
CA LYS A 241 2.73 -44.90 10.10
C LYS A 241 1.36 -44.96 10.73
N LEU A 242 0.31 -44.75 9.95
CA LEU A 242 -1.07 -44.75 10.43
C LEU A 242 -1.85 -46.00 10.03
N GLY A 243 -1.28 -46.93 9.26
CA GLY A 243 -1.96 -48.15 8.86
C GLY A 243 -2.49 -48.96 10.05
N ALA A 244 -1.65 -49.22 11.05
CA ALA A 244 -2.04 -49.91 12.27
C ALA A 244 -3.03 -49.10 13.12
N THR A 245 -2.82 -47.80 13.24
CA THR A 245 -3.72 -46.88 13.98
C THR A 245 -5.11 -46.80 13.33
N LEU A 246 -5.18 -46.69 12.00
CA LEU A 246 -6.43 -46.65 11.23
C LEU A 246 -7.18 -47.98 11.26
N LEU A 247 -6.45 -49.10 11.19
CA LEU A 247 -7.03 -50.44 11.37
C LEU A 247 -7.63 -50.60 12.76
N LEU A 248 -6.92 -50.18 13.82
CA LEU A 248 -7.42 -50.21 15.19
C LEU A 248 -8.63 -49.28 15.40
N CYS A 249 -8.58 -48.05 14.89
CA CYS A 249 -9.72 -47.13 14.92
C CYS A 249 -10.91 -47.68 14.13
N GLY A 250 -10.69 -48.25 12.95
CA GLY A 250 -11.73 -48.88 12.13
C GLY A 250 -12.37 -50.09 12.82
N ALA A 251 -11.56 -50.91 13.50
CA ALA A 251 -12.06 -52.03 14.30
C ALA A 251 -12.90 -51.56 15.50
N LEU A 252 -12.48 -50.48 16.18
CA LEU A 252 -13.26 -49.87 17.28
C LEU A 252 -14.59 -49.30 16.79
N ILE A 253 -14.60 -48.61 15.64
CA ILE A 253 -15.82 -48.06 15.03
C ILE A 253 -16.74 -49.20 14.56
N ALA A 254 -16.21 -50.25 13.94
CA ALA A 254 -16.98 -51.41 13.48
C ALA A 254 -17.60 -52.19 14.64
N PHE A 255 -16.90 -52.33 15.76
CA PHE A 255 -17.43 -52.91 16.99
C PHE A 255 -18.54 -52.03 17.59
N TRP A 256 -18.32 -50.72 17.71
CA TRP A 256 -19.32 -49.80 18.26
C TRP A 256 -20.57 -49.66 17.37
N SER A 257 -20.40 -49.72 16.05
CA SER A 257 -21.50 -49.70 15.08
C SER A 257 -22.23 -51.04 14.96
N GLY A 258 -21.83 -52.07 15.71
CA GLY A 258 -22.45 -53.40 15.68
C GLY A 258 -22.16 -54.23 14.43
N MET A 259 -21.25 -53.78 13.56
CA MET A 259 -20.80 -54.51 12.37
C MET A 259 -19.82 -55.64 12.70
N ARG A 260 -19.22 -55.61 13.89
CA ARG A 260 -18.31 -56.63 14.42
C ARG A 260 -18.75 -57.03 15.82
N THR A 261 -18.75 -58.33 16.10
CA THR A 261 -19.12 -58.92 17.40
C THR A 261 -17.91 -59.25 18.30
N GLU A 262 -16.69 -59.18 17.77
CA GLU A 262 -15.45 -59.40 18.53
C GLU A 262 -15.04 -58.13 19.31
N PRO A 263 -14.87 -58.18 20.64
CA PRO A 263 -14.40 -57.03 21.42
C PRO A 263 -12.96 -56.68 21.08
N VAL A 264 -12.70 -55.40 20.81
CA VAL A 264 -11.34 -54.91 20.60
C VAL A 264 -10.63 -54.82 21.95
N GLU A 265 -9.69 -55.73 22.23
CA GLU A 265 -8.90 -55.66 23.45
C GLU A 265 -7.94 -54.47 23.41
N LEU A 266 -8.26 -53.43 24.20
CA LEU A 266 -7.40 -52.27 24.41
C LEU A 266 -6.28 -52.62 25.40
N ASN A 267 -5.31 -53.41 24.95
CA ASN A 267 -4.09 -53.70 25.71
C ASN A 267 -3.16 -52.47 25.74
N GLN A 268 -2.20 -52.41 26.68
CA GLN A 268 -1.21 -51.32 26.78
C GLN A 268 -0.46 -51.08 25.46
N ALA A 269 -0.18 -52.15 24.69
CA ALA A 269 0.43 -52.06 23.37
C ALA A 269 -0.47 -51.33 22.34
N ASN A 270 -1.78 -51.61 22.34
CA ASN A 270 -2.73 -50.98 21.42
C ASN A 270 -2.96 -49.49 21.77
N LEU A 271 -2.99 -49.16 23.07
CA LEU A 271 -3.01 -47.77 23.53
C LEU A 271 -1.75 -47.01 23.13
N LEU A 272 -0.57 -47.65 23.21
CA LEU A 272 0.69 -47.05 22.77
C LEU A 272 0.71 -46.81 21.25
N VAL A 273 0.23 -47.75 20.44
CA VAL A 273 0.11 -47.61 18.98
C VAL A 273 -0.86 -46.48 18.59
N LEU A 274 -1.98 -46.35 19.31
CA LEU A 274 -2.90 -45.22 19.11
C LEU A 274 -2.24 -43.89 19.50
N ALA A 275 -1.56 -43.82 20.64
CA ALA A 275 -0.87 -42.60 21.09
C ALA A 275 0.24 -42.17 20.11
N ILE A 276 1.03 -43.11 19.60
CA ILE A 276 2.06 -42.84 18.58
C ILE A 276 1.42 -42.41 17.25
N GLY A 277 0.35 -43.08 16.83
CA GLY A 277 -0.39 -42.75 15.61
C GLY A 277 -0.96 -41.33 15.65
N PHE A 278 -1.73 -41.00 16.69
CA PHE A 278 -2.27 -39.66 16.86
C PHE A 278 -1.20 -38.61 17.11
N GLY A 279 -0.13 -38.93 17.85
CA GLY A 279 1.00 -38.04 18.05
C GLY A 279 1.73 -37.69 16.75
N THR A 280 1.97 -38.68 15.88
CA THR A 280 2.61 -38.47 14.57
C THR A 280 1.70 -37.72 13.60
N LEU A 281 0.40 -38.02 13.57
CA LEU A 281 -0.59 -37.27 12.80
C LEU A 281 -0.67 -35.80 13.26
N GLY A 282 -0.77 -35.57 14.57
CA GLY A 282 -0.78 -34.25 15.17
C GLY A 282 0.47 -33.44 14.83
N ALA A 283 1.66 -34.05 14.96
CA ALA A 283 2.92 -33.41 14.59
C ALA A 283 3.00 -33.09 13.09
N PHE A 284 2.50 -33.96 12.21
CA PHE A 284 2.46 -33.71 10.77
C PHE A 284 1.52 -32.55 10.42
N LEU A 285 0.28 -32.57 10.93
CA LEU A 285 -0.69 -31.50 10.72
C LEU A 285 -0.16 -30.16 11.26
N TRP A 286 0.44 -30.17 12.46
CA TRP A 286 1.09 -29.00 13.03
C TRP A 286 2.21 -28.46 12.15
N LYS A 287 3.07 -29.33 11.61
CA LYS A 287 4.14 -28.93 10.69
C LYS A 287 3.59 -28.30 9.41
N GLN A 288 2.55 -28.87 8.80
CA GLN A 288 1.94 -28.31 7.59
C GLN A 288 1.28 -26.96 7.87
N PHE A 289 0.53 -26.86 8.97
CA PHE A 289 -0.10 -25.61 9.39
C PHE A 289 0.95 -24.53 9.72
N SER A 290 2.01 -24.89 10.44
CA SER A 290 3.11 -23.99 10.79
C SER A 290 3.83 -23.47 9.55
N ASN A 291 4.10 -24.31 8.55
CA ASN A 291 4.70 -23.89 7.28
C ASN A 291 3.83 -22.84 6.56
N PHE A 292 2.52 -23.07 6.48
CA PHE A 292 1.58 -22.12 5.88
C PHE A 292 1.54 -20.80 6.66
N LYS A 293 1.39 -20.88 7.99
CA LYS A 293 1.36 -19.72 8.89
C LYS A 293 2.64 -18.90 8.80
N ASN A 294 3.80 -19.53 8.89
CA ASN A 294 5.11 -18.87 8.81
C ASN A 294 5.32 -18.17 7.46
N ARG A 295 4.82 -18.78 6.37
CA ARG A 295 4.89 -18.17 5.05
C ARG A 295 3.98 -16.94 4.95
N LYS A 296 2.74 -17.02 5.45
CA LYS A 296 1.82 -15.87 5.51
C LYS A 296 2.40 -14.73 6.36
N ILE A 297 2.95 -15.03 7.54
CA ILE A 297 3.58 -14.04 8.42
C ILE A 297 4.77 -13.36 7.73
N ARG A 298 5.63 -14.12 7.06
CA ARG A 298 6.76 -13.56 6.32
C ARG A 298 6.31 -12.58 5.25
N PHE A 299 5.25 -12.91 4.52
CA PHE A 299 4.70 -12.00 3.51
C PHE A 299 4.11 -10.73 4.11
N MET A 300 3.33 -10.84 5.19
CA MET A 300 2.81 -9.67 5.90
C MET A 300 3.94 -8.79 6.40
N LYS A 301 5.02 -9.39 6.95
CA LYS A 301 6.21 -8.66 7.38
C LYS A 301 6.87 -7.92 6.21
N THR A 302 7.12 -8.59 5.08
CA THR A 302 7.74 -7.94 3.91
C THR A 302 6.89 -6.77 3.38
N LEU A 303 5.57 -6.92 3.34
CA LEU A 303 4.67 -5.83 2.94
C LEU A 303 4.72 -4.68 3.94
N ALA A 304 4.66 -4.96 5.24
CA ALA A 304 4.74 -3.96 6.29
C ALA A 304 6.08 -3.20 6.28
N ASP A 305 7.21 -3.91 6.18
CA ASP A 305 8.54 -3.32 6.10
C ASP A 305 8.65 -2.39 4.86
N ASN A 306 8.14 -2.85 3.71
CA ASN A 306 8.12 -2.03 2.49
C ASN A 306 7.27 -0.77 2.65
N LEU A 307 6.04 -0.90 3.14
CA LEU A 307 5.16 0.25 3.37
C LEU A 307 5.77 1.22 4.39
N TYR A 308 6.41 0.71 5.44
CA TYR A 308 7.07 1.53 6.46
C TYR A 308 8.15 2.45 5.87
N PHE A 309 9.08 1.90 5.08
CA PHE A 309 10.17 2.70 4.49
C PHE A 309 9.73 3.54 3.28
N LYS A 310 8.59 3.19 2.66
CA LYS A 310 8.04 3.93 1.53
C LYS A 310 7.05 5.00 1.97
N ASN A 311 6.51 4.94 3.18
CA ASN A 311 5.62 5.98 3.70
C ASN A 311 6.42 7.24 4.03
N LEU A 312 6.01 8.36 3.45
CA LEU A 312 6.55 9.68 3.78
C LEU A 312 5.71 10.33 4.87
N ASP A 313 4.39 10.38 4.71
CA ASP A 313 3.50 11.12 5.60
C ASP A 313 2.06 10.60 5.61
N ASN A 314 1.31 10.97 6.65
CA ASN A 314 -0.09 10.58 6.84
C ASN A 314 -0.96 11.78 7.19
N ASN A 315 -2.20 11.76 6.68
CA ASN A 315 -3.30 12.67 7.00
C ASN A 315 -2.85 14.14 6.95
N MET A 316 -3.00 14.88 8.04
CA MET A 316 -2.64 16.31 8.12
C MET A 316 -1.17 16.59 7.75
N GLY A 317 -0.24 15.68 8.04
CA GLY A 317 1.17 15.87 7.70
C GLY A 317 1.42 15.86 6.18
N VAL A 318 0.56 15.17 5.41
CA VAL A 318 0.61 15.21 3.94
C VAL A 318 0.38 16.62 3.42
N PHE A 319 -0.52 17.41 4.04
CA PHE A 319 -0.77 18.79 3.60
C PHE A 319 0.48 19.64 3.72
N HIS A 320 1.21 19.55 4.83
CA HIS A 320 2.44 20.31 5.01
C HIS A 320 3.48 19.97 3.94
N ARG A 321 3.65 18.67 3.63
CA ARG A 321 4.56 18.23 2.57
C ARG A 321 4.12 18.64 1.17
N LEU A 322 2.82 18.63 0.89
CA LEU A 322 2.29 19.05 -0.42
C LEU A 322 2.35 20.55 -0.62
N ILE A 323 2.12 21.32 0.44
CA ILE A 323 2.25 22.78 0.45
C ILE A 323 3.69 23.19 0.16
N ASP A 324 4.64 22.63 0.90
CA ASP A 324 6.08 22.88 0.66
C ASP A 324 6.48 22.49 -0.77
N ALA A 325 6.01 21.33 -1.25
CA ALA A 325 6.26 20.88 -2.61
C ALA A 325 5.63 21.79 -3.68
N ALA A 326 4.42 22.33 -3.46
CA ALA A 326 3.77 23.24 -4.40
C ALA A 326 4.45 24.61 -4.39
N GLU A 327 4.81 25.13 -3.21
CA GLU A 327 5.57 26.37 -3.06
C GLU A 327 6.90 26.27 -3.84
N GLU A 328 7.62 25.15 -3.69
CA GLU A 328 8.88 24.95 -4.38
C GLU A 328 8.70 24.87 -5.91
N GLU A 329 7.73 24.11 -6.42
CA GLU A 329 7.51 23.99 -7.87
C GLU A 329 7.07 25.31 -8.50
N GLU A 330 6.03 25.97 -7.95
CA GLU A 330 5.53 27.25 -8.48
C GLU A 330 6.60 28.34 -8.45
N CYS A 331 7.39 28.43 -7.37
CA CYS A 331 8.53 29.36 -7.30
C CYS A 331 9.52 29.09 -8.43
N LYS A 332 9.90 27.82 -8.64
CA LYS A 332 10.88 27.44 -9.68
C LYS A 332 10.35 27.77 -11.08
N GLU A 333 9.10 27.44 -11.36
CA GLU A 333 8.46 27.76 -12.64
C GLU A 333 8.37 29.27 -12.87
N ALA A 334 7.94 30.04 -11.87
CA ALA A 334 7.86 31.50 -11.97
C ALA A 334 9.24 32.16 -12.15
N MET A 335 10.25 31.71 -11.42
CA MET A 335 11.64 32.21 -11.55
C MET A 335 12.19 31.95 -12.95
N LEU A 336 12.01 30.73 -13.47
CA LEU A 336 12.46 30.36 -14.81
C LEU A 336 11.69 31.15 -15.88
N ALA A 337 10.36 31.24 -15.76
CA ALA A 337 9.53 31.98 -16.69
C ALA A 337 9.91 33.47 -16.73
N TYR A 338 10.10 34.09 -15.56
CA TYR A 338 10.57 35.47 -15.47
C TYR A 338 11.94 35.65 -16.12
N TYR A 339 12.88 34.72 -15.87
CA TYR A 339 14.19 34.77 -16.48
C TYR A 339 14.15 34.67 -18.01
N PHE A 340 13.34 33.79 -18.59
CA PHE A 340 13.20 33.67 -20.04
C PHE A 340 12.50 34.85 -20.72
N LEU A 341 11.85 35.72 -19.94
CA LEU A 341 11.24 36.97 -20.43
C LEU A 341 12.20 38.16 -20.41
N LEU A 342 13.32 38.08 -19.66
CA LEU A 342 14.39 39.07 -19.64
C LEU A 342 15.25 38.95 -20.90
#